data_AF-A0A0R2Q8M4-F1
#
_entry.id   AF-A0A0R2Q8M4-F1
#
_cell.length_a   1.000
_cell.length_b   1.000
_cell.length_c   1.000
_cell.angle_alpha   90.00
_cell.angle_beta   90.00
_cell.angle_gamma   90.00
#
_symmetry.space_group_name_H-M   'P 1'
#
loop_
_entity.id
_entity.type
_entity.pdbx_description
1 polymer ?
#
loop_
_entity_poly.entity_id
_entity_poly.type
_entity_poly.pdbx_seq_one_letter_code
_entity_poly.pdbx_strand_id
1 'polypeptide(L)'
;MKSLRIPAILASGILLLSALPQLDLQAKAAFASPKSTSMTISVDGTASDLTPTWIDSGVAKEAAFGGGDIGGAGTKELTTMYTTKSSGVTSRALLRNMAQGGVEEITCADTSKAYYQRSQVTLGNLPTDAEKRVWAFYDGNVGSGSGIKEVPHFNHVAGDPDIENARITATANLTKLCDGTTLFVVKADDSAATTGTLGLGNNGRTTAGVYQDLGSSAASVSFNVYVPMNAMNSNASTIQLAIGFVVDMTDGDSVDGSTLDDQTADVAIETTIYAKPWWATAHEGAGHSDSDHPEHDEVHQILPACSSPAANAAPCVIQADSGVFDTDGTTRLDAGATTGTSVVLTWLGDAENFEARLDLAPISPISTGGFSVPADKVSRISVSWPTSGTHYGAAFGSGDDQVNFLLAVADTPVLVNPASSASDANKWSVTESSSRIITTLNGTTRSTSSGILRDTWWPQCNVGIDDANVVTAESAAKT
;
A
#
# COMPACT_ATOMS: atom_id res chain seq x y z
N MET A 1 55.05 77.07 48.46
CA MET A 1 55.43 76.64 47.09
C MET A 1 54.40 75.60 46.62
N LYS A 2 53.67 75.93 45.52
CA LYS A 2 52.95 75.07 44.54
C LYS A 2 51.93 74.04 45.10
N SER A 3 50.74 73.76 44.56
CA SER A 3 49.95 74.12 43.36
C SER A 3 48.56 73.48 43.59
N LEU A 4 47.43 74.20 43.55
CA LEU A 4 46.43 74.25 42.46
C LEU A 4 46.24 72.95 41.62
N ARG A 5 45.03 72.33 41.61
CA ARG A 5 44.02 72.33 40.51
C ARG A 5 42.86 71.31 40.74
N ILE A 6 41.76 71.59 40.04
CA ILE A 6 40.36 71.11 40.14
C ILE A 6 40.10 69.83 39.27
N PRO A 7 38.86 69.34 39.01
CA PRO A 7 38.26 68.07 39.44
C PRO A 7 38.10 67.03 38.31
N ALA A 8 37.54 65.85 38.62
CA ALA A 8 36.93 64.98 37.61
C ALA A 8 35.56 64.46 38.11
N ILE A 9 34.52 64.86 37.39
CA ILE A 9 33.15 64.35 37.46
C ILE A 9 33.14 62.99 36.74
N LEU A 10 32.67 61.93 37.41
CA LEU A 10 32.11 60.78 36.71
C LEU A 10 30.73 60.47 37.28
N ALA A 11 29.74 60.61 36.38
CA ALA A 11 28.35 60.29 36.60
C ALA A 11 28.19 58.80 36.92
N SER A 12 27.65 58.46 38.09
CA SER A 12 27.06 57.13 38.33
C SER A 12 25.59 57.22 37.98
N GLY A 13 25.29 56.77 36.76
CA GLY A 13 23.94 56.57 36.28
C GLY A 13 23.24 55.45 37.04
N ILE A 14 21.99 55.72 37.37
CA ILE A 14 21.00 54.82 37.95
C ILE A 14 20.86 53.57 37.07
N LEU A 15 21.19 52.40 37.62
CA LEU A 15 20.80 51.09 37.06
C LEU A 15 19.32 50.85 37.40
N LEU A 16 18.44 51.33 36.53
CA LEU A 16 17.06 50.86 36.46
C LEU A 16 17.07 49.44 35.91
N LEU A 17 16.83 48.46 36.78
CA LEU A 17 16.42 47.10 36.38
C LEU A 17 15.05 47.20 35.69
N SER A 18 15.04 47.47 34.39
CA SER A 18 13.90 47.17 33.56
C SER A 18 13.90 45.67 33.30
N ALA A 19 13.08 44.94 34.05
CA ALA A 19 12.60 43.62 33.65
C ALA A 19 11.79 43.82 32.36
N LEU A 20 12.46 43.68 31.21
CA LEU A 20 11.75 43.42 29.97
C LEU A 20 11.09 42.06 30.16
N PRO A 21 9.76 41.92 29.99
CA PRO A 21 9.23 40.60 29.71
C PRO A 21 9.95 40.14 28.44
N GLN A 22 10.64 38.99 28.51
CA GLN A 22 10.89 38.21 27.31
C GLN A 22 9.50 37.93 26.73
N LEU A 23 9.07 38.78 25.79
CA LEU A 23 8.07 38.40 24.83
C LEU A 23 8.69 37.20 24.11
N ASP A 24 8.25 36.02 24.52
CA ASP A 24 8.36 34.82 23.74
C ASP A 24 7.55 35.09 22.45
N LEU A 25 8.22 35.71 21.49
CA LEU A 25 7.77 35.93 20.13
C LEU A 25 7.88 34.59 19.38
N GLN A 26 7.32 33.52 19.94
CA GLN A 26 6.81 32.43 19.12
C GLN A 26 5.61 33.02 18.37
N ALA A 27 5.88 33.55 17.18
CA ALA A 27 4.84 33.80 16.20
C ALA A 27 4.03 32.50 16.10
N LYS A 28 2.75 32.55 16.49
CA LYS A 28 1.83 31.42 16.40
C LYS A 28 1.92 30.84 14.99
N ALA A 29 2.36 29.58 14.86
CA ALA A 29 2.51 28.90 13.59
C ALA A 29 1.14 28.78 12.91
N ALA A 30 0.81 29.70 12.00
CA ALA A 30 -0.42 29.62 11.24
C ALA A 30 -0.25 28.59 10.12
N PHE A 31 -1.31 27.83 9.82
CA PHE A 31 -1.34 26.94 8.66
C PHE A 31 -1.06 27.71 7.36
N ALA A 32 -0.39 27.08 6.41
CA ALA A 32 -0.26 27.61 5.07
C ALA A 32 -1.62 27.57 4.36
N SER A 33 -2.05 28.71 3.81
CA SER A 33 -3.31 28.80 3.07
C SER A 33 -3.12 29.58 1.77
N PRO A 34 -3.16 28.93 0.59
CA PRO A 34 -3.19 27.48 0.39
C PRO A 34 -1.81 26.82 0.61
N LYS A 35 -1.77 25.66 1.28
CA LYS A 35 -0.57 24.81 1.31
C LYS A 35 -0.29 24.25 -0.08
N SER A 36 0.99 24.23 -0.45
CA SER A 36 1.49 23.58 -1.65
C SER A 36 2.83 22.91 -1.36
N THR A 37 3.23 21.98 -2.22
CA THR A 37 4.52 21.29 -2.13
C THR A 37 4.99 20.86 -3.51
N SER A 38 6.31 20.80 -3.70
CA SER A 38 6.92 20.17 -4.87
C SER A 38 7.25 18.69 -4.63
N MET A 39 7.14 18.21 -3.38
CA MET A 39 7.39 16.81 -3.04
C MET A 39 6.43 15.92 -3.81
N THR A 40 6.91 14.75 -4.20
CA THR A 40 6.11 13.75 -4.92
C THR A 40 5.92 12.53 -4.04
N ILE A 41 4.82 11.81 -4.27
CA ILE A 41 4.58 10.50 -3.69
C ILE A 41 4.23 9.53 -4.81
N SER A 42 4.82 8.35 -4.77
CA SER A 42 4.42 7.22 -5.60
C SER A 42 4.20 5.98 -4.75
N VAL A 43 3.20 5.18 -5.16
CA VAL A 43 2.97 3.84 -4.61
C VAL A 43 3.18 2.87 -5.76
N ASP A 44 4.15 1.96 -5.59
CA ASP A 44 4.57 1.01 -6.63
C ASP A 44 4.77 1.70 -7.99
N GLY A 45 5.55 2.78 -8.00
CA GLY A 45 5.88 3.53 -9.22
C GLY A 45 4.73 4.36 -9.80
N THR A 46 3.51 4.23 -9.26
CA THR A 46 2.37 5.06 -9.66
C THR A 46 2.42 6.38 -8.90
N ALA A 47 2.79 7.46 -9.58
CA ALA A 47 2.81 8.80 -9.01
C ALA A 47 1.38 9.32 -8.75
N SER A 48 1.21 10.03 -7.65
CA SER A 48 -0.04 10.70 -7.28
C SER A 48 0.18 12.21 -7.17
N ASP A 49 -0.86 12.99 -7.45
CA ASP A 49 -0.86 14.42 -7.11
C ASP A 49 -1.09 14.58 -5.61
N LEU A 50 -0.59 15.69 -5.04
CA LEU A 50 -0.82 16.07 -3.66
C LEU A 50 -1.64 17.35 -3.59
N THR A 51 -2.70 17.34 -2.80
CA THR A 51 -3.59 18.50 -2.66
C THR A 51 -4.05 18.66 -1.19
N PRO A 52 -4.17 19.89 -0.66
CA PRO A 52 -4.51 20.11 0.76
C PRO A 52 -5.99 19.83 1.10
N THR A 53 -6.75 19.32 0.13
CA THR A 53 -8.21 19.28 0.17
C THR A 53 -8.71 18.09 -0.63
N TRP A 54 -9.74 17.42 -0.13
CA TRP A 54 -10.45 16.36 -0.83
C TRP A 54 -11.93 16.70 -0.97
N ILE A 55 -12.62 16.08 -1.93
CA ILE A 55 -14.08 16.16 -2.04
C ILE A 55 -14.70 15.01 -1.27
N ASP A 56 -15.56 15.35 -0.30
CA ASP A 56 -16.46 14.42 0.35
C ASP A 56 -17.91 14.87 0.14
N SER A 57 -18.73 13.98 -0.43
CA SER A 57 -20.14 14.24 -0.74
C SER A 57 -20.39 15.58 -1.46
N GLY A 58 -19.49 15.96 -2.39
CA GLY A 58 -19.57 17.21 -3.15
C GLY A 58 -19.02 18.45 -2.44
N VAL A 59 -18.53 18.32 -1.21
CA VAL A 59 -17.97 19.42 -0.41
C VAL A 59 -16.46 19.28 -0.29
N ALA A 60 -15.73 20.36 -0.55
CA ALA A 60 -14.29 20.40 -0.28
C ALA A 60 -14.04 20.42 1.23
N LYS A 61 -13.19 19.52 1.70
CA LYS A 61 -12.74 19.42 3.08
C LYS A 61 -11.25 19.69 3.18
N GLU A 62 -10.81 20.19 4.33
CA GLU A 62 -9.42 20.42 4.73
C GLU A 62 -9.24 19.88 6.14
N ALA A 63 -8.04 19.43 6.49
CA ALA A 63 -7.76 18.96 7.84
C ALA A 63 -6.32 19.27 8.27
N ALA A 64 -6.16 19.43 9.59
CA ALA A 64 -4.85 19.46 10.21
C ALA A 64 -4.35 18.03 10.45
N PHE A 65 -3.13 17.77 10.03
CA PHE A 65 -2.45 16.51 10.24
C PHE A 65 -2.15 16.35 11.73
N GLY A 66 -2.84 15.39 12.35
CA GLY A 66 -2.78 15.21 13.79
C GLY A 66 -4.02 15.66 14.56
N GLY A 67 -5.14 15.97 13.89
CA GLY A 67 -6.44 16.13 14.56
C GLY A 67 -6.61 17.47 15.24
N GLY A 68 -5.79 18.45 14.86
CA GLY A 68 -6.03 19.85 15.19
C GLY A 68 -7.24 20.43 14.48
N ASP A 69 -7.65 21.60 14.96
CA ASP A 69 -8.59 22.46 14.26
C ASP A 69 -7.84 23.24 13.18
N ILE A 70 -8.14 22.97 11.91
CA ILE A 70 -7.53 23.65 10.74
C ILE A 70 -7.88 25.15 10.71
N GLY A 71 -8.97 25.57 11.36
CA GLY A 71 -9.32 26.98 11.55
C GLY A 71 -8.59 27.66 12.73
N GLY A 72 -7.79 26.90 13.48
CA GLY A 72 -7.12 27.31 14.71
C GLY A 72 -5.71 27.89 14.52
N ALA A 73 -4.95 27.92 15.62
CA ALA A 73 -3.64 28.58 15.69
C ALA A 73 -2.46 27.77 15.14
N GLY A 74 -2.70 26.68 14.38
CA GLY A 74 -1.72 25.82 13.66
C GLY A 74 -0.47 25.33 14.42
N THR A 75 -0.41 25.55 15.73
CA THR A 75 0.81 25.33 16.53
C THR A 75 1.12 23.83 16.60
N LYS A 76 2.31 23.44 16.11
CA LYS A 76 2.77 22.05 15.98
C LYS A 76 1.87 21.17 15.11
N GLU A 77 1.11 21.75 14.19
CA GLU A 77 0.27 21.03 13.23
C GLU A 77 0.71 21.36 11.81
N LEU A 78 0.48 20.42 10.90
CA LEU A 78 0.70 20.61 9.47
C LEU A 78 -0.62 20.51 8.73
N THR A 79 -0.75 21.18 7.59
CA THR A 79 -1.89 20.96 6.69
C THR A 79 -1.74 19.57 6.05
N THR A 80 -2.78 18.73 6.13
CA THR A 80 -2.74 17.40 5.51
C THR A 80 -2.83 17.52 3.99
N MET A 81 -1.84 16.96 3.28
CA MET A 81 -1.88 16.77 1.83
C MET A 81 -2.42 15.38 1.50
N TYR A 82 -3.40 15.29 0.62
CA TYR A 82 -4.02 14.03 0.20
C TYR A 82 -3.55 13.61 -1.18
N THR A 83 -3.38 12.30 -1.39
CA THR A 83 -3.14 11.75 -2.72
C THR A 83 -4.39 11.77 -3.59
N THR A 84 -4.31 12.39 -4.77
CA THR A 84 -5.39 12.48 -5.76
C THR A 84 -4.89 12.14 -7.17
N LYS A 85 -5.80 11.85 -8.10
CA LYS A 85 -5.47 11.61 -9.52
C LYS A 85 -5.66 12.88 -10.36
N SER A 86 -4.78 13.12 -11.32
CA SER A 86 -4.74 14.30 -12.22
C SER A 86 -5.91 14.44 -13.22
N SER A 87 -6.96 13.62 -13.14
CA SER A 87 -8.02 13.60 -14.16
C SER A 87 -9.10 14.65 -13.91
N GLY A 88 -8.91 15.81 -14.52
CA GLY A 88 -9.95 16.83 -14.73
C GLY A 88 -10.13 17.77 -13.53
N VAL A 89 -10.35 19.05 -13.84
CA VAL A 89 -10.37 20.22 -12.93
C VAL A 89 -11.41 20.13 -11.79
N THR A 90 -12.13 19.01 -11.67
CA THR A 90 -13.26 18.80 -10.76
C THR A 90 -13.18 17.54 -9.88
N SER A 91 -12.26 16.59 -10.10
CA SER A 91 -12.16 15.38 -9.26
C SER A 91 -10.98 15.46 -8.26
N ARG A 92 -11.17 16.11 -7.11
CA ARG A 92 -10.26 15.95 -5.94
C ARG A 92 -10.64 14.69 -5.14
N ALA A 93 -10.99 13.62 -5.85
CA ALA A 93 -11.33 12.35 -5.26
C ALA A 93 -10.05 11.70 -4.71
N LEU A 94 -10.12 11.18 -3.49
CA LEU A 94 -9.01 10.46 -2.87
C LEU A 94 -8.61 9.28 -3.75
N LEU A 95 -7.31 9.17 -4.02
CA LEU A 95 -6.76 8.06 -4.77
C LEU A 95 -6.70 6.83 -3.87
N ARG A 96 -7.15 5.69 -4.40
CA ARG A 96 -6.90 4.37 -3.83
C ARG A 96 -5.70 3.77 -4.56
N ASN A 97 -4.59 3.54 -3.84
CA ASN A 97 -3.40 2.92 -4.41
C ASN A 97 -3.44 1.41 -4.23
N MET A 98 -3.31 0.64 -5.31
CA MET A 98 -3.25 -0.82 -5.21
C MET A 98 -1.84 -1.25 -4.87
N ALA A 99 -1.70 -2.14 -3.89
CA ALA A 99 -0.46 -2.90 -3.74
C ALA A 99 -0.22 -3.74 -5.01
N GLN A 100 0.98 -3.62 -5.59
CA GLN A 100 1.36 -4.35 -6.82
C GLN A 100 2.32 -5.51 -6.54
N GLY A 101 2.83 -5.63 -5.32
CA GLY A 101 3.77 -6.68 -4.95
C GLY A 101 3.11 -8.02 -4.70
N GLY A 102 3.98 -9.03 -4.67
CA GLY A 102 3.62 -10.41 -4.37
C GLY A 102 2.96 -10.54 -3.01
N VAL A 103 2.16 -11.60 -2.87
CA VAL A 103 1.60 -11.99 -1.58
C VAL A 103 2.64 -12.80 -0.83
N GLU A 104 2.80 -12.51 0.45
CA GLU A 104 3.64 -13.27 1.37
C GLU A 104 2.78 -13.98 2.41
N GLU A 105 3.07 -15.26 2.64
CA GLU A 105 2.55 -16.02 3.76
C GLU A 105 3.51 -15.87 4.96
N ILE A 106 2.97 -15.33 6.05
CA ILE A 106 3.68 -15.20 7.32
C ILE A 106 3.15 -16.25 8.29
N THR A 107 4.09 -16.97 8.94
CA THR A 107 3.73 -17.88 10.03
C THR A 107 3.62 -17.08 11.31
N CYS A 108 2.43 -17.11 11.91
CA CYS A 108 2.10 -16.34 13.08
C CYS A 108 2.69 -16.94 14.36
N ALA A 109 2.73 -16.16 15.43
CA ALA A 109 3.25 -16.60 16.73
C ALA A 109 2.49 -17.82 17.31
N ASP A 110 1.22 -18.01 16.92
CA ASP A 110 0.37 -19.14 17.28
C ASP A 110 0.39 -20.29 16.24
N THR A 111 1.34 -20.27 15.29
CA THR A 111 1.51 -21.20 14.17
C THR A 111 0.45 -21.12 13.07
N SER A 112 -0.55 -20.24 13.19
CA SER A 112 -1.47 -19.94 12.10
C SER A 112 -0.76 -19.22 10.95
N LYS A 113 -1.48 -19.01 9.84
CA LYS A 113 -0.97 -18.32 8.66
C LYS A 113 -1.74 -17.04 8.44
N ALA A 114 -1.02 -15.97 8.10
CA ALA A 114 -1.62 -14.73 7.62
C ALA A 114 -0.93 -14.29 6.33
N TYR A 115 -1.69 -13.59 5.49
CA TYR A 115 -1.29 -13.20 4.15
C TYR A 115 -1.24 -11.68 4.05
N TYR A 116 -0.15 -11.19 3.45
CA TYR A 116 0.10 -9.77 3.27
C TYR A 116 0.56 -9.51 1.84
N GLN A 117 -0.01 -8.49 1.21
CA GLN A 117 0.45 -8.06 -0.11
C GLN A 117 1.55 -7.01 0.05
N ARG A 118 2.64 -7.15 -0.70
CA ARG A 118 3.75 -6.20 -0.67
C ARG A 118 3.44 -4.95 -1.48
N SER A 119 3.91 -3.80 -1.01
CA SER A 119 3.90 -2.53 -1.74
C SER A 119 5.09 -1.68 -1.32
N GLN A 120 5.44 -0.67 -2.11
CA GLN A 120 6.45 0.32 -1.77
C GLN A 120 5.89 1.72 -1.96
N VAL A 121 6.05 2.55 -0.93
CA VAL A 121 5.82 4.00 -1.03
C VAL A 121 7.15 4.70 -1.17
N THR A 122 7.25 5.59 -2.16
CA THR A 122 8.41 6.45 -2.35
C THR A 122 8.00 7.90 -2.27
N LEU A 123 8.66 8.65 -1.38
CA LEU A 123 8.60 10.11 -1.37
C LEU A 123 9.79 10.64 -2.16
N GLY A 124 9.52 11.50 -3.14
CA GLY A 124 10.51 12.07 -4.04
C GLY A 124 10.50 13.59 -4.03
N ASN A 125 11.49 14.16 -4.74
CA ASN A 125 11.72 15.60 -4.80
C ASN A 125 11.82 16.24 -3.39
N LEU A 126 12.46 15.52 -2.47
CA LEU A 126 12.77 16.02 -1.14
C LEU A 126 13.86 17.09 -1.26
N PRO A 127 13.79 18.20 -0.50
CA PRO A 127 14.83 19.23 -0.54
C PRO A 127 16.20 18.66 -0.18
N THR A 128 17.24 19.08 -0.90
CA THR A 128 18.60 18.55 -0.76
C THR A 128 19.60 19.51 -0.10
N ASP A 129 19.08 20.50 0.62
CA ASP A 129 19.83 21.57 1.28
C ASP A 129 19.95 21.39 2.80
N ALA A 130 19.17 20.48 3.40
CA ALA A 130 19.18 20.19 4.83
C ALA A 130 18.97 18.70 5.13
N GLU A 131 19.50 18.26 6.27
CA GLU A 131 19.13 16.97 6.89
C GLU A 131 17.65 16.98 7.24
N LYS A 132 17.03 15.80 7.23
CA LYS A 132 15.59 15.67 7.39
C LYS A 132 15.22 14.32 7.97
N ARG A 133 14.12 14.26 8.70
CA ARG A 133 13.52 13.02 9.19
C ARG A 133 12.20 12.79 8.50
N VAL A 134 12.02 11.60 7.95
CA VAL A 134 10.75 11.19 7.34
C VAL A 134 10.09 10.16 8.23
N TRP A 135 8.95 10.55 8.81
CA TRP A 135 8.07 9.68 9.57
C TRP A 135 7.07 8.99 8.67
N ALA A 136 6.79 7.72 8.97
CA ALA A 136 5.67 6.96 8.44
C ALA A 136 4.84 6.42 9.61
N PHE A 137 3.57 6.77 9.59
CA PHE A 137 2.56 6.34 10.54
C PHE A 137 1.56 5.43 9.84
N TYR A 138 1.08 4.41 10.54
CA TYR A 138 0.17 3.42 9.99
C TYR A 138 -0.69 2.82 11.08
N ASP A 139 -1.83 2.25 10.69
CA ASP A 139 -2.67 1.45 11.56
C ASP A 139 -3.22 0.25 10.76
N GLY A 140 -2.77 -0.96 11.11
CA GLY A 140 -3.17 -2.20 10.45
C GLY A 140 -4.62 -2.61 10.73
N ASN A 141 -5.29 -2.02 11.73
CA ASN A 141 -6.65 -2.36 12.13
C ASN A 141 -7.73 -1.57 11.39
N VAL A 142 -7.36 -0.57 10.59
CA VAL A 142 -8.31 0.33 9.91
C VAL A 142 -9.13 -0.39 8.85
N GLY A 143 -8.53 -1.36 8.18
CA GLY A 143 -9.12 -1.96 6.99
C GLY A 143 -8.97 -3.46 6.89
N SER A 144 -8.73 -4.18 7.98
CA SER A 144 -8.66 -5.65 8.01
C SER A 144 -9.31 -6.23 9.28
N GLY A 145 -9.81 -7.48 9.19
CA GLY A 145 -10.46 -8.15 10.32
C GLY A 145 -11.97 -7.85 10.45
N SER A 146 -12.51 -7.86 11.67
CA SER A 146 -13.96 -7.81 11.94
C SER A 146 -14.62 -6.42 11.87
N GLY A 147 -13.91 -5.40 11.39
CA GLY A 147 -14.37 -4.00 11.44
C GLY A 147 -13.67 -3.14 10.40
N ILE A 148 -13.77 -3.53 9.13
CA ILE A 148 -13.22 -2.78 8.00
C ILE A 148 -13.97 -1.45 7.88
N LYS A 149 -13.26 -0.34 8.03
CA LYS A 149 -13.85 1.00 7.99
C LYS A 149 -14.00 1.46 6.55
N GLU A 150 -15.05 2.22 6.25
CA GLU A 150 -15.36 2.63 4.87
C GLU A 150 -14.41 3.72 4.35
N VAL A 151 -13.88 4.58 5.24
CA VAL A 151 -12.96 5.67 4.87
C VAL A 151 -11.71 5.66 5.76
N PRO A 152 -10.55 5.19 5.25
CA PRO A 152 -9.34 5.03 6.04
C PRO A 152 -8.58 6.37 6.16
N HIS A 153 -9.05 7.28 7.00
CA HIS A 153 -8.26 8.48 7.34
C HIS A 153 -7.32 8.21 8.49
N PHE A 154 -6.07 8.67 8.43
CA PHE A 154 -5.13 8.46 9.54
C PHE A 154 -5.59 9.13 10.85
N ASN A 155 -6.58 10.01 10.78
CA ASN A 155 -6.94 10.91 11.85
C ASN A 155 -8.40 10.80 12.32
N HIS A 156 -8.56 10.91 13.63
CA HIS A 156 -9.80 10.87 14.38
C HIS A 156 -10.48 12.24 14.39
N VAL A 157 -11.75 12.30 13.99
CA VAL A 157 -12.64 13.43 14.32
C VAL A 157 -13.68 12.91 15.32
N ALA A 158 -13.57 13.34 16.58
CA ALA A 158 -14.50 12.92 17.62
C ALA A 158 -15.94 13.35 17.27
N GLY A 159 -16.88 12.40 17.27
CA GLY A 159 -18.31 12.65 17.01
C GLY A 159 -18.79 12.30 15.60
N ASP A 160 -17.90 11.87 14.70
CA ASP A 160 -18.28 11.30 13.40
C ASP A 160 -18.22 9.76 13.50
N PRO A 161 -19.34 9.04 13.33
CA PRO A 161 -19.41 7.59 13.59
C PRO A 161 -18.56 6.73 12.64
N ASP A 162 -18.02 7.30 11.55
CA ASP A 162 -17.45 6.52 10.45
C ASP A 162 -15.92 6.73 10.24
N ILE A 163 -15.25 7.57 11.06
CA ILE A 163 -13.81 7.90 10.92
C ILE A 163 -13.06 7.73 12.26
N GLU A 164 -13.27 6.63 12.96
CA GLU A 164 -12.65 6.39 14.26
C GLU A 164 -11.34 5.59 14.17
N ASN A 165 -10.25 6.19 13.70
CA ASN A 165 -8.92 5.58 13.89
C ASN A 165 -8.30 6.03 15.21
N ALA A 166 -8.04 5.07 16.10
CA ALA A 166 -7.40 5.36 17.38
C ALA A 166 -5.91 5.60 17.14
N ARG A 167 -5.45 6.81 17.44
CA ARG A 167 -4.02 7.14 17.37
C ARG A 167 -3.20 6.18 18.24
N ILE A 168 -2.15 5.62 17.66
CA ILE A 168 -1.13 4.88 18.40
C ILE A 168 -0.20 5.90 19.05
N THR A 169 -0.16 5.95 20.39
CA THR A 169 0.61 6.97 21.13
C THR A 169 1.96 6.49 21.64
N ALA A 170 2.21 5.17 21.65
CA ALA A 170 3.43 4.56 22.16
C ALA A 170 4.00 3.54 21.18
N THR A 171 5.32 3.52 21.00
CA THR A 171 6.02 2.61 20.07
C THR A 171 5.79 1.13 20.38
N ALA A 172 5.63 0.78 21.66
CA ALA A 172 5.30 -0.57 22.09
C ALA A 172 3.98 -1.09 21.48
N ASN A 173 3.05 -0.18 21.18
CA ASN A 173 1.72 -0.48 20.64
C ASN A 173 1.67 -0.41 19.10
N LEU A 174 2.79 -0.14 18.42
CA LEU A 174 2.84 -0.23 16.96
C LEU A 174 2.42 -1.64 16.52
N THR A 175 1.46 -1.68 15.60
CA THR A 175 0.95 -2.93 15.04
C THR A 175 2.07 -3.66 14.31
N LYS A 176 2.14 -4.98 14.52
CA LYS A 176 3.11 -5.87 13.91
C LYS A 176 2.38 -6.90 13.07
N LEU A 177 3.08 -7.50 12.11
CA LEU A 177 2.59 -8.69 11.42
C LEU A 177 2.29 -9.78 12.46
N CYS A 178 1.59 -10.82 12.03
CA CYS A 178 1.13 -11.86 12.94
C CYS A 178 2.27 -12.67 13.60
N ASP A 179 3.51 -12.53 13.12
CA ASP A 179 4.72 -13.06 13.76
C ASP A 179 5.03 -12.39 15.11
N GLY A 180 4.42 -11.23 15.39
CA GLY A 180 4.62 -10.45 16.61
C GLY A 180 5.93 -9.65 16.65
N THR A 181 6.70 -9.62 15.55
CA THR A 181 8.03 -8.98 15.49
C THR A 181 8.19 -7.99 14.36
N THR A 182 7.65 -8.29 13.17
CA THR A 182 7.85 -7.46 11.98
C THR A 182 6.84 -6.32 11.94
N LEU A 183 7.27 -5.10 11.63
CA LEU A 183 6.38 -3.93 11.50
C LEU A 183 5.70 -3.94 10.13
N PHE A 184 4.51 -3.33 10.01
CA PHE A 184 3.81 -3.20 8.72
C PHE A 184 4.55 -2.32 7.73
N VAL A 185 5.36 -1.37 8.23
CA VAL A 185 6.18 -0.47 7.42
C VAL A 185 7.64 -0.66 7.82
N VAL A 186 8.48 -0.97 6.84
CA VAL A 186 9.91 -1.23 6.98
C VAL A 186 10.70 -0.40 5.96
N LYS A 187 12.03 -0.42 6.05
CA LYS A 187 12.87 0.26 5.05
C LYS A 187 12.78 -0.44 3.69
N ALA A 188 13.26 0.22 2.64
CA ALA A 188 13.22 -0.31 1.28
C ALA A 188 13.99 -1.63 1.08
N ASP A 189 14.94 -1.94 1.97
CA ASP A 189 15.72 -3.17 2.00
C ASP A 189 15.15 -4.24 2.96
N ASP A 190 13.92 -4.06 3.43
CA ASP A 190 13.22 -4.90 4.40
C ASP A 190 13.85 -4.96 5.80
N SER A 191 14.86 -4.13 6.06
CA SER A 191 15.38 -3.95 7.42
C SER A 191 14.42 -3.15 8.30
N ALA A 192 14.50 -3.38 9.61
CA ALA A 192 13.69 -2.65 10.57
C ALA A 192 13.95 -1.14 10.49
N ALA A 193 12.87 -0.37 10.33
CA ALA A 193 12.91 1.08 10.46
C ALA A 193 13.01 1.49 11.95
N THR A 194 13.54 2.69 12.21
CA THR A 194 13.64 3.19 13.59
C THR A 194 12.24 3.55 14.08
N THR A 195 11.85 3.11 15.27
CA THR A 195 10.57 3.47 15.88
C THR A 195 10.72 4.71 16.76
N GLY A 196 9.76 5.60 16.75
CA GLY A 196 9.75 6.77 17.63
C GLY A 196 8.35 7.33 17.85
N THR A 197 8.29 8.46 18.52
CA THR A 197 7.07 9.23 18.71
C THR A 197 7.25 10.66 18.24
N LEU A 198 6.23 11.22 17.57
CA LEU A 198 6.15 12.63 17.18
C LEU A 198 5.01 13.31 17.94
N GLY A 199 5.30 14.44 18.59
CA GLY A 199 4.28 15.29 19.22
C GLY A 199 3.57 16.19 18.20
N LEU A 200 2.25 16.05 18.04
CA LEU A 200 1.45 16.90 17.16
C LEU A 200 0.47 17.78 17.95
N GLY A 201 0.40 19.05 17.57
CA GLY A 201 -0.53 20.02 18.12
C GLY A 201 -0.12 20.62 19.45
N ASN A 202 -0.86 21.66 19.84
CA ASN A 202 -0.59 22.48 21.03
C ASN A 202 -0.62 21.67 22.36
N ASN A 203 -1.26 20.50 22.38
CA ASN A 203 -1.31 19.60 23.53
C ASN A 203 -0.27 18.47 23.46
N GLY A 204 0.62 18.47 22.45
CA GLY A 204 1.64 17.44 22.28
C GLY A 204 1.06 16.05 22.06
N ARG A 205 0.00 15.93 21.25
CA ARG A 205 -0.64 14.64 20.93
C ARG A 205 0.37 13.72 20.29
N THR A 206 0.89 12.81 21.09
CA THR A 206 1.95 11.91 20.68
C THR A 206 1.42 10.89 19.69
N THR A 207 2.08 10.76 18.55
CA THR A 207 1.85 9.71 17.55
C THR A 207 3.10 8.86 17.45
N ALA A 208 2.97 7.55 17.65
CA ALA A 208 4.05 6.60 17.40
C ALA A 208 4.07 6.21 15.91
N GLY A 209 5.27 6.07 15.36
CA GLY A 209 5.50 5.65 13.99
C GLY A 209 6.89 5.08 13.79
N VAL A 210 7.23 4.83 12.54
CA VAL A 210 8.61 4.55 12.11
C VAL A 210 9.18 5.76 11.42
N TYR A 211 10.50 5.89 11.38
CA TYR A 211 11.16 6.98 10.68
C TYR A 211 12.50 6.58 10.08
N GLN A 212 12.95 7.40 9.14
CA GLN A 212 14.30 7.36 8.57
C GLN A 212 14.91 8.76 8.62
N ASP A 213 16.13 8.85 9.16
CA ASP A 213 16.96 10.05 9.09
C ASP A 213 17.71 10.08 7.77
N LEU A 214 17.64 11.20 7.07
CA LEU A 214 18.21 11.38 5.75
C LEU A 214 19.21 12.54 5.78
N GLY A 215 20.39 12.29 5.23
CA GLY A 215 21.38 13.33 5.01
C GLY A 215 20.91 14.39 4.01
N SER A 216 21.60 15.53 3.99
CA SER A 216 21.23 16.66 3.13
C SER A 216 21.16 16.32 1.65
N SER A 217 21.98 15.40 1.13
CA SER A 217 21.96 15.03 -0.30
C SER A 217 20.81 14.10 -0.72
N ALA A 218 20.02 13.55 0.20
CA ALA A 218 18.97 12.59 -0.14
C ALA A 218 17.76 13.29 -0.77
N ALA A 219 17.46 13.00 -2.04
CA ALA A 219 16.32 13.58 -2.76
C ALA A 219 15.05 12.71 -2.70
N SER A 220 15.14 11.51 -2.14
CA SER A 220 14.03 10.56 -2.02
C SER A 220 14.23 9.60 -0.85
N VAL A 221 13.13 9.00 -0.40
CA VAL A 221 13.12 7.89 0.56
C VAL A 221 12.00 6.91 0.20
N SER A 222 12.25 5.63 0.43
CA SER A 222 11.26 4.58 0.18
C SER A 222 11.03 3.73 1.44
N PHE A 223 9.79 3.30 1.60
CA PHE A 223 9.36 2.37 2.63
C PHE A 223 8.66 1.19 1.96
N ASN A 224 9.04 -0.02 2.34
CA ASN A 224 8.26 -1.20 1.96
C ASN A 224 7.14 -1.39 2.98
N VAL A 225 5.99 -1.82 2.47
CA VAL A 225 4.73 -1.93 3.20
C VAL A 225 4.15 -3.32 3.03
N TYR A 226 3.72 -3.91 4.13
CA TYR A 226 2.91 -5.12 4.16
C TYR A 226 1.45 -4.70 4.30
N VAL A 227 0.67 -4.84 3.25
CA VAL A 227 -0.77 -4.53 3.29
C VAL A 227 -1.50 -5.79 3.75
N PRO A 228 -2.30 -5.74 4.83
CA PRO A 228 -3.04 -6.92 5.27
C PRO A 228 -4.01 -7.38 4.19
N MET A 229 -4.33 -8.67 4.14
CA MET A 229 -5.32 -9.24 3.21
C MET A 229 -6.45 -9.99 3.92
N ASN A 230 -6.48 -9.99 5.25
CA ASN A 230 -7.46 -10.75 6.02
C ASN A 230 -8.88 -10.18 5.89
N ALA A 231 -9.75 -10.94 5.21
CA ALA A 231 -11.16 -10.65 5.00
C ALA A 231 -12.11 -11.65 5.70
N MET A 232 -11.59 -12.54 6.57
CA MET A 232 -12.34 -13.72 7.08
C MET A 232 -13.71 -13.43 7.70
N ASN A 233 -13.97 -12.22 8.18
CA ASN A 233 -15.22 -11.86 8.86
C ASN A 233 -16.02 -10.77 8.10
N SER A 234 -15.78 -10.59 6.81
CA SER A 234 -16.40 -9.52 6.02
C SER A 234 -16.65 -9.93 4.58
N ASN A 235 -17.75 -9.45 4.01
CA ASN A 235 -17.99 -9.40 2.57
C ASN A 235 -17.23 -8.25 1.88
N ALA A 236 -16.16 -7.74 2.50
CA ALA A 236 -15.45 -6.58 1.99
C ALA A 236 -14.73 -6.91 0.68
N SER A 237 -14.99 -6.11 -0.33
CA SER A 237 -14.36 -6.22 -1.65
C SER A 237 -12.92 -5.69 -1.67
N THR A 238 -12.46 -5.02 -0.60
CA THR A 238 -11.11 -4.46 -0.48
C THR A 238 -10.64 -4.46 0.97
N ILE A 239 -9.36 -4.80 1.18
CA ILE A 239 -8.65 -4.65 2.46
C ILE A 239 -7.69 -3.47 2.32
N GLN A 240 -7.57 -2.63 3.34
CA GLN A 240 -6.83 -1.37 3.23
C GLN A 240 -5.96 -1.04 4.45
N LEU A 241 -4.89 -0.31 4.20
CA LEU A 241 -3.97 0.25 5.18
C LEU A 241 -3.95 1.77 5.03
N ALA A 242 -4.32 2.49 6.11
CA ALA A 242 -4.14 3.93 6.20
C ALA A 242 -2.69 4.24 6.51
N ILE A 243 -2.10 5.21 5.78
CA ILE A 243 -0.71 5.62 5.99
C ILE A 243 -0.62 7.15 6.00
N GLY A 244 0.08 7.68 7.00
CA GLY A 244 0.45 9.08 7.09
C GLY A 244 1.96 9.25 7.02
N PHE A 245 2.44 10.32 6.40
CA PHE A 245 3.84 10.70 6.38
C PHE A 245 4.01 12.12 6.92
N VAL A 246 5.11 12.35 7.64
CA VAL A 246 5.58 13.70 7.97
C VAL A 246 7.03 13.81 7.55
N VAL A 247 7.32 14.78 6.69
CA VAL A 247 8.67 15.18 6.32
C VAL A 247 9.04 16.38 7.19
N ASP A 248 9.92 16.15 8.16
CA ASP A 248 10.46 17.19 9.07
C ASP A 248 11.85 17.60 8.60
N MET A 249 11.96 18.87 8.21
CA MET A 249 13.11 19.49 7.58
C MET A 249 13.91 20.37 8.56
N THR A 250 13.38 20.71 9.74
CA THR A 250 13.89 21.85 10.52
C THR A 250 14.90 21.43 11.60
N ASP A 251 14.87 20.19 12.06
CA ASP A 251 15.94 19.53 12.79
C ASP A 251 15.50 18.07 12.89
N GLY A 252 16.13 17.18 12.12
CA GLY A 252 15.74 15.78 12.03
C GLY A 252 15.55 15.12 13.41
N ASP A 253 16.15 15.66 14.48
CA ASP A 253 16.12 15.08 15.81
C ASP A 253 14.96 15.50 16.73
N SER A 254 14.13 16.47 16.34
CA SER A 254 13.02 16.93 17.18
C SER A 254 11.86 15.92 17.21
N VAL A 255 11.65 15.28 18.36
CA VAL A 255 10.57 14.29 18.56
C VAL A 255 9.29 14.91 19.14
N ASP A 256 9.34 16.14 19.62
CA ASP A 256 8.22 16.82 20.28
C ASP A 256 7.41 17.75 19.35
N GLY A 257 7.77 17.74 18.05
CA GLY A 257 7.18 18.53 16.98
C GLY A 257 7.30 20.05 17.17
N SER A 258 8.18 20.51 18.07
CA SER A 258 8.37 21.94 18.35
C SER A 258 8.93 22.74 17.17
N THR A 259 9.58 22.05 16.23
CA THR A 259 10.22 22.61 15.04
C THR A 259 9.36 22.48 13.79
N LEU A 260 8.16 21.88 13.90
CA LEU A 260 7.26 21.71 12.76
C LEU A 260 6.77 23.07 12.25
N ASP A 261 7.02 23.34 10.97
CA ASP A 261 6.63 24.54 10.25
C ASP A 261 5.82 24.22 8.99
N ASP A 262 4.51 24.45 9.09
CA ASP A 262 3.58 24.28 7.97
C ASP A 262 3.75 25.33 6.87
N GLN A 263 4.37 26.48 7.13
CA GLN A 263 4.46 27.54 6.13
C GLN A 263 5.54 27.31 5.09
N THR A 264 6.67 26.73 5.48
CA THR A 264 7.85 26.69 4.62
C THR A 264 8.34 25.28 4.33
N ALA A 265 8.75 24.53 5.35
CA ALA A 265 9.63 23.40 5.15
C ALA A 265 8.92 22.04 5.24
N ASP A 266 7.99 21.90 6.18
CA ASP A 266 7.48 20.58 6.54
C ASP A 266 6.21 20.23 5.80
N VAL A 267 6.05 18.95 5.50
CA VAL A 267 4.91 18.45 4.72
C VAL A 267 4.35 17.21 5.38
N ALA A 268 3.04 17.22 5.60
CA ALA A 268 2.28 16.06 6.00
C ALA A 268 1.47 15.50 4.84
N ILE A 269 1.52 14.19 4.65
CA ILE A 269 0.82 13.49 3.56
C ILE A 269 -0.02 12.37 4.15
N GLU A 270 -1.25 12.22 3.67
CA GLU A 270 -2.09 11.06 3.93
C GLU A 270 -2.37 10.30 2.63
N THR A 271 -2.23 8.98 2.69
CA THR A 271 -2.50 8.08 1.57
C THR A 271 -3.06 6.76 2.08
N THR A 272 -3.57 5.97 1.14
CA THR A 272 -4.17 4.66 1.40
C THR A 272 -3.60 3.66 0.43
N ILE A 273 -3.32 2.45 0.91
CA ILE A 273 -2.93 1.31 0.06
C ILE A 273 -3.93 0.19 0.30
N TYR A 274 -4.46 -0.38 -0.78
CA TYR A 274 -5.37 -1.52 -0.72
C TYR A 274 -4.76 -2.78 -1.31
N ALA A 275 -5.21 -3.91 -0.80
CA ALA A 275 -4.94 -5.24 -1.30
C ALA A 275 -6.24 -5.96 -1.62
N LYS A 276 -6.18 -6.95 -2.52
CA LYS A 276 -7.29 -7.88 -2.71
C LYS A 276 -7.51 -8.67 -1.41
N PRO A 277 -8.77 -8.94 -1.02
CA PRO A 277 -9.06 -9.91 0.04
C PRO A 277 -8.38 -11.26 -0.21
N TRP A 278 -8.00 -11.95 0.86
CA TRP A 278 -7.44 -13.29 0.81
C TRP A 278 -8.34 -14.30 1.51
N TRP A 279 -8.74 -15.35 0.79
CA TRP A 279 -9.50 -16.48 1.28
C TRP A 279 -8.65 -17.75 1.14
N ALA A 280 -8.07 -18.21 2.25
CA ALA A 280 -7.06 -19.26 2.26
C ALA A 280 -7.61 -20.70 2.17
N THR A 281 -8.91 -20.89 2.38
CA THR A 281 -9.51 -22.22 2.54
C THR A 281 -10.52 -22.53 1.44
N ALA A 282 -10.15 -23.45 0.55
CA ALA A 282 -11.12 -24.47 0.12
C ALA A 282 -11.51 -25.21 1.39
N HIS A 283 -12.79 -25.35 1.70
CA HIS A 283 -13.19 -26.25 2.78
C HIS A 283 -12.83 -27.69 2.38
N GLU A 284 -11.64 -28.17 2.78
CA GLU A 284 -11.33 -29.60 2.72
C GLU A 284 -12.36 -30.34 3.60
N GLY A 285 -13.33 -31.00 2.95
CA GLY A 285 -14.30 -31.87 3.60
C GLY A 285 -15.71 -31.30 3.81
N ALA A 286 -16.00 -30.06 3.44
CA ALA A 286 -17.39 -29.59 3.34
C ALA A 286 -17.82 -29.70 1.87
N GLY A 287 -18.50 -30.80 1.52
CA GLY A 287 -19.41 -30.71 0.38
C GLY A 287 -20.33 -29.52 0.62
N HIS A 288 -20.57 -28.71 -0.41
CA HIS A 288 -21.44 -27.52 -0.44
C HIS A 288 -22.54 -27.54 0.63
N SER A 289 -22.21 -27.21 1.88
CA SER A 289 -23.21 -27.13 2.95
C SER A 289 -23.50 -25.66 3.09
N ASP A 290 -24.58 -25.31 2.42
CA ASP A 290 -25.26 -24.04 2.16
C ASP A 290 -25.53 -23.12 3.38
N SER A 291 -24.80 -23.25 4.51
CA SER A 291 -25.27 -22.65 5.77
C SER A 291 -24.28 -21.78 6.56
N ASP A 292 -22.96 -21.84 6.34
CA ASP A 292 -22.05 -21.06 7.19
C ASP A 292 -21.27 -19.94 6.46
N HIS A 293 -21.03 -20.01 5.13
CA HIS A 293 -20.51 -18.90 4.33
C HIS A 293 -20.89 -19.04 2.83
N PRO A 294 -22.06 -18.56 2.40
CA PRO A 294 -22.62 -18.85 1.07
C PRO A 294 -22.06 -18.00 -0.11
N GLU A 295 -20.91 -17.34 0.01
CA GLU A 295 -20.57 -16.22 -0.91
C GLU A 295 -19.22 -16.31 -1.64
N HIS A 296 -18.38 -17.32 -1.41
CA HIS A 296 -17.03 -17.36 -2.00
C HIS A 296 -16.74 -18.69 -2.70
N ASP A 297 -16.97 -18.73 -4.01
CA ASP A 297 -16.62 -19.84 -4.92
C ASP A 297 -15.13 -19.86 -5.31
N GLU A 298 -14.28 -19.07 -4.61
CA GLU A 298 -12.88 -18.84 -4.96
C GLU A 298 -11.93 -19.25 -3.83
N VAL A 299 -10.84 -19.92 -4.19
CA VAL A 299 -9.79 -20.32 -3.24
C VAL A 299 -8.46 -19.75 -3.69
N HIS A 300 -7.77 -19.05 -2.77
CA HIS A 300 -6.46 -18.47 -3.03
C HIS A 300 -5.34 -19.31 -2.46
N GLN A 301 -4.30 -19.51 -3.26
CA GLN A 301 -3.09 -20.19 -2.81
C GLN A 301 -1.84 -19.58 -3.44
N ILE A 302 -0.79 -19.42 -2.63
CA ILE A 302 0.54 -19.13 -3.15
C ILE A 302 1.14 -20.43 -3.65
N LEU A 303 1.45 -20.51 -4.94
CA LEU A 303 2.04 -21.72 -5.51
C LEU A 303 3.50 -21.86 -5.05
N PRO A 304 3.89 -23.03 -4.48
CA PRO A 304 5.27 -23.26 -4.05
C PRO A 304 6.20 -23.42 -5.26
N ALA A 305 7.50 -23.26 -5.04
CA ALA A 305 8.51 -23.58 -6.05
C ALA A 305 8.57 -25.10 -6.31
N CYS A 306 8.63 -25.50 -7.58
CA CYS A 306 8.76 -26.91 -7.95
C CYS A 306 10.08 -27.52 -7.50
N SER A 307 10.00 -28.72 -6.92
CA SER A 307 11.17 -29.51 -6.44
C SER A 307 11.08 -30.96 -6.91
N SER A 308 11.15 -31.18 -8.22
CA SER A 308 10.93 -32.50 -8.85
C SER A 308 9.59 -33.15 -8.46
N PRO A 309 8.44 -32.48 -8.71
CA PRO A 309 7.13 -32.98 -8.32
C PRO A 309 6.77 -34.32 -9.02
N ALA A 310 6.22 -35.27 -8.26
CA ALA A 310 5.64 -36.51 -8.79
C ALA A 310 4.30 -36.24 -9.50
N ALA A 311 3.75 -37.20 -10.25
CA ALA A 311 2.49 -37.03 -11.02
C ALA A 311 1.30 -36.51 -10.20
N ASN A 312 1.24 -36.86 -8.92
CA ASN A 312 0.15 -36.54 -7.99
C ASN A 312 0.49 -35.43 -7.00
N ALA A 313 1.63 -34.75 -7.11
CA ALA A 313 1.95 -33.61 -6.24
C ALA A 313 1.09 -32.38 -6.58
N ALA A 314 0.87 -31.49 -5.61
CA ALA A 314 0.15 -30.24 -5.83
C ALA A 314 0.79 -29.39 -6.96
N PRO A 315 0.03 -28.49 -7.61
CA PRO A 315 0.58 -27.51 -8.53
C PRO A 315 1.73 -26.71 -7.90
N CYS A 316 2.75 -26.40 -8.71
CA CYS A 316 3.91 -25.63 -8.28
C CYS A 316 4.43 -24.75 -9.41
N VAL A 317 5.15 -23.69 -9.07
CA VAL A 317 5.76 -22.75 -10.01
C VAL A 317 7.18 -23.18 -10.33
N ILE A 318 7.51 -23.21 -11.62
CA ILE A 318 8.88 -23.37 -12.10
C ILE A 318 9.54 -21.99 -11.99
N GLN A 319 10.14 -21.71 -10.82
CA GLN A 319 10.68 -20.38 -10.50
C GLN A 319 11.77 -19.92 -11.47
N ALA A 320 12.62 -20.83 -11.96
CA ALA A 320 13.65 -20.50 -12.95
C ALA A 320 13.05 -19.90 -14.24
N ASP A 321 11.87 -20.38 -14.62
CA ASP A 321 11.15 -20.01 -15.83
C ASP A 321 9.99 -19.03 -15.57
N SER A 322 9.83 -18.52 -14.34
CA SER A 322 8.74 -17.61 -13.98
C SER A 322 9.31 -16.31 -13.39
N GLY A 323 8.74 -15.18 -13.78
CA GLY A 323 9.16 -13.88 -13.29
C GLY A 323 8.98 -12.74 -14.27
N VAL A 324 9.60 -11.62 -13.95
CA VAL A 324 9.63 -10.41 -14.77
C VAL A 324 11.01 -10.27 -15.43
N PHE A 325 11.01 -10.05 -16.73
CA PHE A 325 12.21 -9.94 -17.57
C PHE A 325 12.19 -8.64 -18.39
N ASP A 326 13.36 -8.23 -18.84
CA ASP A 326 13.52 -7.11 -19.76
C ASP A 326 12.90 -7.43 -21.14
N THR A 327 12.92 -6.47 -22.05
CA THR A 327 12.32 -6.59 -23.39
C THR A 327 12.94 -7.71 -24.23
N ASP A 328 14.14 -8.18 -23.87
CA ASP A 328 14.81 -9.33 -24.48
C ASP A 328 14.23 -10.69 -24.04
N GLY A 329 13.38 -10.72 -23.01
CA GLY A 329 12.76 -11.94 -22.47
C GLY A 329 13.71 -12.87 -21.71
N THR A 330 14.94 -12.45 -21.43
CA THR A 330 15.99 -13.28 -20.80
C THR A 330 16.67 -12.60 -19.61
N THR A 331 16.82 -11.28 -19.64
CA THR A 331 17.40 -10.50 -18.54
C THR A 331 16.35 -10.35 -17.44
N ARG A 332 16.52 -11.06 -16.32
CA ARG A 332 15.58 -11.02 -15.17
C ARG A 332 15.66 -9.67 -14.44
N LEU A 333 14.50 -9.13 -14.06
CA LEU A 333 14.36 -7.84 -13.36
C LEU A 333 13.95 -7.98 -11.89
N ASP A 334 13.38 -9.11 -11.48
CA ASP A 334 13.02 -9.40 -10.09
C ASP A 334 14.15 -10.11 -9.31
N ALA A 335 14.00 -10.25 -7.98
CA ALA A 335 15.08 -10.57 -7.02
C ALA A 335 15.70 -11.98 -7.10
N GLY A 336 15.50 -12.71 -8.20
CA GLY A 336 16.27 -13.91 -8.53
C GLY A 336 15.43 -15.14 -8.85
N ALA A 337 16.07 -16.14 -9.48
CA ALA A 337 15.44 -17.30 -10.13
C ALA A 337 14.81 -18.34 -9.19
N THR A 338 14.87 -18.14 -7.87
CA THR A 338 14.38 -19.11 -6.86
C THR A 338 13.27 -18.57 -5.98
N THR A 339 13.24 -17.26 -5.74
CA THR A 339 12.30 -16.63 -4.82
C THR A 339 11.77 -15.29 -5.33
N GLY A 340 12.28 -14.73 -6.45
CA GLY A 340 12.00 -13.35 -6.85
C GLY A 340 10.54 -13.03 -7.17
N THR A 341 9.68 -14.03 -7.26
CA THR A 341 8.31 -13.91 -7.73
C THR A 341 7.34 -14.72 -6.88
N SER A 342 6.19 -14.14 -6.58
CA SER A 342 5.00 -14.83 -6.07
C SER A 342 4.03 -15.07 -7.21
N VAL A 343 3.50 -16.29 -7.29
CA VAL A 343 2.36 -16.60 -8.17
C VAL A 343 1.21 -17.07 -7.30
N VAL A 344 0.13 -16.32 -7.32
CA VAL A 344 -1.12 -16.66 -6.65
C VAL A 344 -2.00 -17.39 -7.65
N LEU A 345 -2.45 -18.57 -7.25
CA LEU A 345 -3.53 -19.30 -7.91
C LEU A 345 -4.84 -18.92 -7.23
N THR A 346 -5.78 -18.38 -8.01
CA THR A 346 -7.20 -18.37 -7.65
C THR A 346 -7.88 -19.51 -8.41
N TRP A 347 -8.48 -20.41 -7.64
CA TRP A 347 -9.20 -21.56 -8.15
C TRP A 347 -10.70 -21.31 -8.15
N LEU A 348 -11.37 -21.65 -9.25
CA LEU A 348 -12.80 -21.46 -9.47
C LEU A 348 -13.42 -22.68 -10.16
N GLY A 349 -14.67 -22.96 -9.84
CA GLY A 349 -15.45 -24.05 -10.44
C GLY A 349 -15.09 -25.43 -9.90
N ASP A 350 -15.48 -26.48 -10.63
CA ASP A 350 -15.23 -27.88 -10.31
C ASP A 350 -14.49 -28.59 -11.45
N ALA A 351 -14.51 -29.93 -11.49
CA ALA A 351 -13.85 -30.68 -12.56
C ALA A 351 -14.43 -30.42 -13.96
N GLU A 352 -15.70 -30.01 -14.07
CA GLU A 352 -16.38 -29.76 -15.36
C GLU A 352 -16.15 -28.32 -15.87
N ASN A 353 -15.99 -27.34 -14.97
CA ASN A 353 -15.85 -25.92 -15.31
C ASN A 353 -14.62 -25.26 -14.65
N PHE A 354 -13.53 -26.01 -14.53
CA PHE A 354 -12.30 -25.58 -13.87
C PHE A 354 -11.72 -24.31 -14.51
N GLU A 355 -11.56 -23.25 -13.72
CA GLU A 355 -10.80 -22.06 -14.08
C GLU A 355 -9.66 -21.83 -13.07
N ALA A 356 -8.44 -21.68 -13.59
CA ALA A 356 -7.28 -21.27 -12.81
C ALA A 356 -6.85 -19.87 -13.24
N ARG A 357 -7.01 -18.90 -12.34
CA ARG A 357 -6.44 -17.55 -12.52
C ARG A 357 -5.08 -17.49 -11.85
N LEU A 358 -4.07 -17.02 -12.58
CA LEU A 358 -2.71 -16.93 -12.11
C LEU A 358 -2.29 -15.45 -12.08
N ASP A 359 -2.09 -14.92 -10.88
CA ASP A 359 -1.58 -13.58 -10.66
C ASP A 359 -0.08 -13.67 -10.31
N LEU A 360 0.76 -13.05 -11.13
CA LEU A 360 2.21 -12.95 -10.88
C LEU A 360 2.58 -11.56 -10.40
N ALA A 361 3.35 -11.49 -9.33
CA ALA A 361 3.93 -10.24 -8.86
C ALA A 361 5.33 -10.46 -8.25
N PRO A 362 6.24 -9.49 -8.35
CA PRO A 362 7.54 -9.58 -7.73
C PRO A 362 7.42 -9.50 -6.20
N ILE A 363 8.28 -10.20 -5.46
CA ILE A 363 8.35 -10.08 -3.98
C ILE A 363 9.48 -9.14 -3.53
N SER A 364 10.08 -8.43 -4.47
CA SER A 364 11.03 -7.37 -4.18
C SER A 364 10.86 -6.23 -5.18
N PRO A 365 11.16 -4.98 -4.80
CA PRO A 365 11.05 -3.85 -5.70
C PRO A 365 11.87 -4.03 -6.98
N ILE A 366 11.26 -3.73 -8.13
CA ILE A 366 11.90 -3.63 -9.44
C ILE A 366 12.32 -2.18 -9.65
N SER A 367 13.63 -1.92 -9.53
CA SER A 367 14.18 -0.57 -9.76
C SER A 367 13.50 0.48 -8.84
N THR A 368 13.39 1.72 -9.31
CA THR A 368 12.68 2.83 -8.66
C THR A 368 11.15 2.75 -8.82
N GLY A 369 10.64 1.74 -9.52
CA GLY A 369 9.21 1.53 -9.77
C GLY A 369 8.47 0.81 -8.64
N GLY A 370 9.13 0.54 -7.51
CA GLY A 370 8.56 -0.27 -6.44
C GLY A 370 8.23 -1.68 -6.94
N PHE A 371 7.08 -2.23 -6.56
CA PHE A 371 6.70 -3.58 -6.97
C PHE A 371 5.95 -3.65 -8.31
N SER A 372 5.69 -2.51 -8.97
CA SER A 372 5.00 -2.51 -10.25
C SER A 372 5.85 -3.08 -11.36
N VAL A 373 5.22 -3.90 -12.21
CA VAL A 373 5.84 -4.42 -13.42
C VAL A 373 5.81 -3.34 -14.50
N PRO A 374 6.97 -2.86 -15.00
CA PRO A 374 6.98 -1.80 -16.01
C PRO A 374 6.30 -2.26 -17.31
N ALA A 375 5.74 -1.32 -18.06
CA ALA A 375 5.20 -1.59 -19.40
C ALA A 375 6.30 -2.07 -20.36
N ASP A 376 5.90 -2.81 -21.39
CA ASP A 376 6.76 -3.34 -22.45
C ASP A 376 7.81 -4.37 -21.95
N LYS A 377 7.69 -4.82 -20.70
CA LYS A 377 8.49 -5.89 -20.12
C LYS A 377 7.86 -7.25 -20.39
N VAL A 378 8.63 -8.30 -20.16
CA VAL A 378 8.16 -9.67 -20.39
C VAL A 378 7.79 -10.28 -19.04
N SER A 379 6.53 -10.69 -18.89
CA SER A 379 6.08 -11.50 -17.74
C SER A 379 5.91 -12.94 -18.18
N ARG A 380 6.50 -13.86 -17.42
CA ARG A 380 6.40 -15.30 -17.67
C ARG A 380 5.88 -16.03 -16.44
N ILE A 381 4.87 -16.88 -16.63
CA ILE A 381 4.32 -17.77 -15.61
C ILE A 381 4.44 -19.20 -16.12
N SER A 382 5.24 -20.01 -15.45
CA SER A 382 5.40 -21.44 -15.76
C SER A 382 4.95 -22.29 -14.57
N VAL A 383 3.87 -23.04 -14.74
CA VAL A 383 3.26 -23.87 -13.69
C VAL A 383 3.33 -25.33 -14.08
N SER A 384 3.70 -26.19 -13.12
CA SER A 384 3.65 -27.65 -13.25
C SER A 384 2.41 -28.20 -12.57
N TRP A 385 1.48 -28.67 -13.38
CA TRP A 385 0.18 -29.22 -12.96
C TRP A 385 0.21 -30.74 -12.79
N PRO A 386 -0.58 -31.27 -11.84
CA PRO A 386 -0.72 -32.71 -11.66
C PRO A 386 -1.45 -33.35 -12.85
N THR A 387 -1.13 -34.62 -13.10
CA THR A 387 -1.87 -35.49 -14.05
C THR A 387 -2.66 -36.57 -13.33
N SER A 388 -2.58 -36.62 -12.00
CA SER A 388 -3.26 -37.61 -11.16
C SER A 388 -3.48 -37.07 -9.75
N GLY A 389 -4.33 -37.75 -8.98
CA GLY A 389 -4.64 -37.39 -7.60
C GLY A 389 -5.72 -36.31 -7.51
N THR A 390 -5.99 -35.88 -6.28
CA THR A 390 -7.01 -34.88 -5.98
C THR A 390 -6.34 -33.71 -5.26
N HIS A 391 -6.54 -32.51 -5.77
CA HIS A 391 -6.07 -31.26 -5.13
C HIS A 391 -7.19 -30.24 -5.21
N TYR A 392 -7.36 -29.48 -4.13
CA TYR A 392 -8.34 -28.39 -4.06
C TYR A 392 -9.77 -28.83 -4.42
N GLY A 393 -10.15 -30.07 -4.07
CA GLY A 393 -11.47 -30.62 -4.37
C GLY A 393 -11.65 -31.16 -5.80
N ALA A 394 -10.68 -30.99 -6.70
CA ALA A 394 -10.74 -31.50 -8.07
C ALA A 394 -9.85 -32.74 -8.28
N ALA A 395 -10.34 -33.73 -9.03
CA ALA A 395 -9.55 -34.87 -9.47
C ALA A 395 -8.83 -34.55 -10.79
N PHE A 396 -7.54 -34.88 -10.88
CA PHE A 396 -6.72 -34.67 -12.06
C PHE A 396 -6.54 -35.97 -12.85
N GLY A 397 -6.56 -35.87 -14.17
CA GLY A 397 -6.39 -37.01 -15.06
C GLY A 397 -6.99 -36.79 -16.44
N SER A 398 -7.36 -37.88 -17.10
CA SER A 398 -7.87 -37.88 -18.48
C SER A 398 -9.27 -38.47 -18.62
N GLY A 399 -9.92 -38.81 -17.52
CA GLY A 399 -11.34 -39.20 -17.51
C GLY A 399 -12.28 -38.01 -17.71
N ASP A 400 -13.54 -38.30 -18.02
CA ASP A 400 -14.55 -37.29 -18.35
C ASP A 400 -14.85 -36.31 -17.19
N ASP A 401 -14.71 -36.77 -15.94
CA ASP A 401 -14.93 -35.97 -14.72
C ASP A 401 -13.59 -35.54 -14.06
N GLN A 402 -12.53 -35.38 -14.86
CA GLN A 402 -11.20 -35.04 -14.36
C GLN A 402 -10.62 -33.83 -15.08
N VAL A 403 -9.95 -32.96 -14.32
CA VAL A 403 -9.26 -31.80 -14.86
C VAL A 403 -8.06 -32.28 -15.67
N ASN A 404 -8.12 -32.03 -16.98
CA ASN A 404 -7.06 -32.35 -17.92
C ASN A 404 -6.40 -31.08 -18.48
N PHE A 405 -5.30 -30.66 -17.86
CA PHE A 405 -4.56 -29.47 -18.29
C PHE A 405 -3.93 -29.57 -19.70
N LEU A 406 -3.91 -30.75 -20.34
CA LEU A 406 -3.54 -30.84 -21.76
C LEU A 406 -4.53 -30.10 -22.67
N LEU A 407 -5.78 -29.95 -22.22
CA LEU A 407 -6.86 -29.30 -22.96
C LEU A 407 -7.04 -27.83 -22.53
N ALA A 408 -6.18 -27.32 -21.66
CA ALA A 408 -6.29 -25.97 -21.13
C ALA A 408 -6.13 -24.91 -22.23
N VAL A 409 -6.97 -23.88 -22.14
CA VAL A 409 -6.89 -22.66 -22.94
C VAL A 409 -6.58 -21.48 -22.02
N ALA A 410 -5.87 -20.49 -22.54
CA ALA A 410 -5.52 -19.29 -21.79
C ALA A 410 -6.28 -18.08 -22.31
N ASP A 411 -6.89 -17.33 -21.39
CA ASP A 411 -7.29 -15.94 -21.57
C ASP A 411 -6.44 -15.09 -20.60
N THR A 412 -5.93 -13.93 -21.03
CA THR A 412 -4.97 -13.20 -20.19
C THR A 412 -4.96 -11.67 -20.40
N PRO A 413 -4.74 -10.88 -19.33
CA PRO A 413 -4.58 -9.42 -19.40
C PRO A 413 -3.25 -8.95 -20.02
N VAL A 414 -2.22 -9.80 -20.04
CA VAL A 414 -0.97 -9.50 -20.77
C VAL A 414 -1.19 -9.73 -22.26
N LEU A 415 -0.43 -9.06 -23.13
CA LEU A 415 -0.58 -9.29 -24.57
C LEU A 415 -0.04 -10.69 -24.92
N VAL A 416 -0.91 -11.70 -24.85
CA VAL A 416 -0.68 -13.05 -25.37
C VAL A 416 -1.70 -13.30 -26.46
N ASN A 417 -1.27 -13.34 -27.71
CA ASN A 417 -2.15 -13.64 -28.84
C ASN A 417 -1.90 -15.09 -29.30
N PRO A 418 -2.71 -16.06 -28.84
CA PRO A 418 -2.52 -17.47 -29.19
C PRO A 418 -2.76 -17.76 -30.67
N ALA A 419 -3.37 -16.85 -31.42
CA ALA A 419 -3.65 -16.99 -32.86
C ALA A 419 -2.57 -16.37 -33.77
N SER A 420 -1.62 -15.60 -33.23
CA SER A 420 -0.48 -15.06 -33.99
C SER A 420 0.70 -16.04 -33.99
N SER A 421 1.64 -15.87 -34.93
CA SER A 421 2.90 -16.63 -34.93
C SER A 421 3.65 -16.39 -33.61
N ALA A 422 3.82 -17.45 -32.83
CA ALA A 422 4.47 -17.40 -31.52
C ALA A 422 5.87 -16.76 -31.58
N SER A 423 6.17 -15.92 -30.60
CA SER A 423 7.51 -15.35 -30.38
C SER A 423 7.98 -15.66 -28.96
N ASP A 424 9.26 -15.43 -28.67
CA ASP A 424 9.80 -15.59 -27.32
C ASP A 424 9.25 -14.57 -26.31
N ALA A 425 8.51 -13.55 -26.75
CA ALA A 425 7.88 -12.54 -25.88
C ALA A 425 6.34 -12.66 -25.81
N ASN A 426 5.73 -13.48 -26.66
CA ASN A 426 4.28 -13.64 -26.74
C ASN A 426 3.95 -15.07 -27.19
N LYS A 427 3.66 -15.93 -26.21
CA LYS A 427 3.39 -17.36 -26.41
C LYS A 427 2.61 -17.96 -25.24
N TRP A 428 1.64 -18.80 -25.58
CA TRP A 428 1.03 -19.80 -24.69
C TRP A 428 1.51 -21.18 -25.12
N SER A 429 1.94 -22.02 -24.18
CA SER A 429 2.25 -23.42 -24.46
C SER A 429 1.86 -24.35 -23.33
N VAL A 430 1.38 -25.52 -23.73
CA VAL A 430 1.14 -26.67 -22.88
C VAL A 430 2.10 -27.77 -23.32
N THR A 431 2.84 -28.36 -22.39
CA THR A 431 3.80 -29.42 -22.69
C THR A 431 3.73 -30.49 -21.62
N GLU A 432 3.66 -31.75 -22.05
CA GLU A 432 3.80 -32.88 -21.17
C GLU A 432 5.29 -33.08 -20.85
N SER A 433 5.65 -33.07 -19.58
CA SER A 433 7.01 -33.30 -19.10
C SER A 433 7.00 -34.36 -18.03
N SER A 434 7.63 -35.50 -18.34
CA SER A 434 7.64 -36.72 -17.51
C SER A 434 6.24 -37.27 -17.24
N SER A 435 5.62 -36.86 -16.12
CA SER A 435 4.27 -37.25 -15.68
C SER A 435 3.45 -36.03 -15.26
N ARG A 436 3.82 -34.84 -15.71
CA ARG A 436 3.15 -33.57 -15.35
C ARG A 436 2.90 -32.74 -16.58
N ILE A 437 1.92 -31.84 -16.47
CA ILE A 437 1.65 -30.86 -17.52
C ILE A 437 2.28 -29.54 -17.13
N ILE A 438 3.12 -28.99 -18.01
CA ILE A 438 3.70 -27.67 -17.84
C ILE A 438 2.92 -26.70 -18.73
N THR A 439 2.33 -25.69 -18.12
CA THR A 439 1.77 -24.54 -18.84
C THR A 439 2.72 -23.37 -18.70
N THR A 440 3.10 -22.75 -19.81
CA THR A 440 3.90 -21.52 -19.81
C THR A 440 3.14 -20.42 -20.53
N LEU A 441 2.85 -19.36 -19.79
CA LEU A 441 2.32 -18.10 -20.29
C LEU A 441 3.48 -17.13 -20.38
N ASN A 442 3.67 -16.53 -21.55
CA ASN A 442 4.70 -15.55 -21.78
C ASN A 442 4.10 -14.40 -22.58
N GLY A 443 4.12 -13.19 -22.02
CA GLY A 443 3.47 -12.04 -22.63
C GLY A 443 4.16 -10.72 -22.32
N THR A 444 3.95 -9.75 -23.20
CA THR A 444 4.38 -8.38 -22.96
C THR A 444 3.40 -7.68 -22.02
N THR A 445 3.94 -7.05 -20.99
CA THR A 445 3.20 -6.31 -19.98
C THR A 445 2.66 -5.02 -20.58
N ARG A 446 1.40 -4.73 -20.24
CA ARG A 446 0.80 -3.42 -20.50
C ARG A 446 1.05 -2.52 -19.30
N SER A 447 0.98 -1.21 -19.49
CA SER A 447 1.02 -0.27 -18.38
C SER A 447 -0.01 -0.64 -17.32
N THR A 448 0.42 -0.80 -16.07
CA THR A 448 -0.47 -0.98 -14.91
C THR A 448 -1.41 0.21 -14.83
N SER A 449 -2.71 -0.03 -14.62
CA SER A 449 -3.67 1.06 -14.42
C SER A 449 -3.30 1.86 -13.18
N SER A 450 -3.22 3.19 -13.32
CA SER A 450 -2.69 4.16 -12.34
C SER A 450 -3.61 4.41 -11.12
N GLY A 451 -3.99 3.36 -10.39
CA GLY A 451 -4.93 3.45 -9.27
C GLY A 451 -6.38 3.70 -9.70
N ILE A 452 -7.31 3.27 -8.85
CA ILE A 452 -8.76 3.26 -9.11
C ILE A 452 -9.37 4.54 -8.51
N LEU A 453 -10.11 5.32 -9.31
CA LEU A 453 -10.91 6.44 -8.80
C LEU A 453 -12.15 5.88 -8.10
N ARG A 454 -12.53 6.49 -6.96
CA ARG A 454 -13.82 6.22 -6.31
C ARG A 454 -15.00 6.38 -7.28
N ASP A 455 -14.85 7.28 -8.26
CA ASP A 455 -15.93 7.66 -9.17
C ASP A 455 -16.00 6.81 -10.46
N THR A 456 -14.98 5.99 -10.78
CA THR A 456 -14.93 5.32 -12.11
C THR A 456 -15.01 3.80 -12.11
N TRP A 457 -14.92 3.10 -10.97
CA TRP A 457 -15.04 1.62 -11.01
C TRP A 457 -16.00 0.98 -10.01
N TRP A 458 -16.98 1.74 -9.54
CA TRP A 458 -18.33 1.19 -9.43
C TRP A 458 -19.26 2.37 -9.69
N PRO A 459 -20.16 2.32 -10.69
CA PRO A 459 -21.40 3.06 -10.50
C PRO A 459 -21.95 2.50 -9.19
N GLN A 460 -22.14 3.31 -8.14
CA GLN A 460 -22.99 2.92 -7.02
C GLN A 460 -24.45 2.87 -7.51
N CYS A 461 -24.70 2.00 -8.49
CA CYS A 461 -26.02 1.59 -8.88
C CYS A 461 -26.37 0.44 -7.95
N ASN A 462 -27.41 0.62 -7.15
CA ASN A 462 -28.12 -0.54 -6.64
C ASN A 462 -28.70 -1.27 -7.87
N VAL A 463 -28.10 -2.41 -8.19
CA VAL A 463 -28.57 -3.27 -9.27
C VAL A 463 -29.58 -4.22 -8.65
N GLY A 464 -30.86 -3.96 -8.92
CA GLY A 464 -31.96 -4.84 -8.55
C GLY A 464 -32.36 -5.72 -9.72
N ILE A 465 -32.93 -6.88 -9.42
CA ILE A 465 -33.72 -7.64 -10.39
C ILE A 465 -35.18 -7.39 -10.01
N ASP A 466 -35.96 -6.81 -10.92
CA ASP A 466 -37.38 -6.57 -10.64
C ASP A 466 -38.19 -7.89 -10.68
N ASP A 467 -39.46 -7.81 -10.29
CA ASP A 467 -40.38 -8.96 -10.27
C ASP A 467 -40.61 -9.59 -11.66
N ALA A 468 -40.11 -8.96 -12.74
CA ALA A 468 -40.16 -9.45 -14.11
C ALA A 468 -38.80 -10.03 -14.59
N ASN A 469 -37.83 -10.24 -13.68
CA ASN A 469 -36.46 -10.68 -13.99
C ASN A 469 -35.67 -9.71 -14.89
N VAL A 470 -36.02 -8.44 -14.89
CA VAL A 470 -35.26 -7.41 -15.61
C VAL A 470 -34.25 -6.79 -14.65
N VAL A 471 -32.99 -6.74 -15.10
CA VAL A 471 -31.93 -6.02 -14.39
C VAL A 471 -32.24 -4.53 -14.44
N THR A 472 -32.53 -3.93 -13.29
CA THR A 472 -32.76 -2.49 -13.13
C THR A 472 -31.63 -1.89 -12.30
N ALA A 473 -31.18 -0.70 -12.69
CA ALA A 473 -30.18 0.07 -11.95
C ALA A 473 -30.84 1.34 -11.43
N GLU A 474 -31.04 1.46 -10.11
CA GLU A 474 -31.52 2.71 -9.52
C GLU A 474 -30.35 3.69 -9.35
N SER A 475 -30.48 4.83 -10.03
CA SER A 475 -29.64 6.04 -9.98
C SER A 475 -28.11 5.85 -9.91
N ALA A 476 -27.48 5.73 -11.08
CA ALA A 476 -26.07 6.12 -11.22
C ALA A 476 -25.94 7.62 -10.92
N ALA A 477 -25.12 8.02 -9.96
CA ALA A 477 -24.70 9.40 -9.85
C ALA A 477 -23.95 9.77 -11.15
N LYS A 478 -24.61 10.51 -12.04
CA LYS A 478 -23.93 11.24 -13.11
C LYS A 478 -23.28 12.46 -12.48
N THR A 479 -21.96 12.43 -12.31
CA THR A 479 -21.14 13.65 -12.23
C THR A 479 -19.82 13.43 -12.93
#